data_AF-A0A2V8L7Z2-F1
#
_entry.id   AF-A0A2V8L7Z2-F1
#
_cell.length_a   1.000
_cell.length_b   1.000
_cell.length_c   1.000
_cell.angle_alpha   90.00
_cell.angle_beta   90.00
_cell.angle_gamma   90.00
#
_symmetry.space_group_name_H-M   'P 1'
#
loop_
_entity.id
_entity.type
_entity.pdbx_description
1 polymer ?
#
loop_
_entity_poly.entity_id
_entity_poly.type
_entity_poly.pdbx_seq_one_letter_code
_entity_poly.pdbx_strand_id
1 'polypeptide(L)'
;MFRLEGPGAVFHFRGYPHVHAFLNVAMDGDAPLSVGEPVGNNPTWLDHAGVKALFETALRAETGADLAYYDESSVAGRLRPGLIRSGDIYSLESWQETAEVVEIRGSALSAPLLAALRERAIMPDSDKTYTVATTTYVARDLKEKLGQIDTRRPGPMLRDLTIAYLRSHGFSKGS
;
A
#
# COMPACT_ATOMS: atom_id res chain seq x y z
N MET A 1 27.19 9.51 7.72
CA MET A 1 25.73 9.38 7.59
C MET A 1 25.17 9.33 9.01
N PHE A 2 24.36 10.32 9.40
CA PHE A 2 23.73 10.35 10.72
C PHE A 2 22.33 9.76 10.58
N ARG A 3 21.97 8.83 11.46
CA ARG A 3 20.64 8.21 11.52
C ARG A 3 19.90 8.87 12.67
N LEU A 4 18.69 9.36 12.40
CA LEU A 4 17.82 9.95 13.41
C LEU A 4 16.71 8.95 13.74
N GLU A 5 16.60 8.61 15.02
CA GLU A 5 15.57 7.70 15.54
C GLU A 5 14.84 8.39 16.70
N GLY A 6 13.50 8.33 16.71
CA GLY A 6 12.67 8.88 17.78
C GLY A 6 11.88 10.15 17.40
N PRO A 7 11.06 10.71 18.31
CA PRO A 7 10.07 11.76 18.03
C PRO A 7 10.67 13.14 17.72
N GLY A 8 12.00 13.28 17.72
CA GLY A 8 12.66 14.54 17.42
C GLY A 8 14.18 14.42 17.37
N ALA A 9 14.80 15.38 16.69
CA ALA A 9 16.23 15.54 16.55
C ALA A 9 16.62 16.95 16.97
N VAL A 10 17.62 17.10 17.85
CA VAL A 10 18.16 18.42 18.22
C VAL A 10 19.58 18.53 17.70
N PHE A 11 19.82 19.53 16.86
CA PHE A 11 21.15 19.86 16.35
C PHE A 11 21.69 21.06 17.11
N HIS A 12 22.83 20.90 17.78
CA HIS A 12 23.49 22.00 18.50
C HIS A 12 24.80 22.37 17.81
N PHE A 13 24.89 23.60 17.29
CA PHE A 13 26.10 24.12 16.67
C PHE A 13 26.81 25.05 17.65
N ARG A 14 27.95 24.61 18.21
CA ARG A 14 28.72 25.39 19.18
C ARG A 14 29.90 26.09 18.50
N GLY A 15 30.09 27.38 18.78
CA GLY A 15 31.32 28.11 18.42
C GLY A 15 31.37 28.71 17.02
N TYR A 16 30.26 28.69 16.27
CA TYR A 16 30.17 29.30 14.95
C TYR A 16 29.13 30.42 14.97
N PRO A 17 29.47 31.67 14.59
CA PRO A 17 28.52 32.78 14.57
C PRO A 17 27.48 32.65 13.45
N HIS A 18 27.72 31.75 12.49
CA HIS A 18 26.87 31.52 11.33
C HIS A 18 26.98 30.08 10.85
N VAL A 19 25.84 29.41 10.60
CA VAL A 19 25.77 28.02 10.13
C VAL A 19 24.80 27.93 8.96
N HIS A 20 25.27 27.37 7.84
CA HIS A 20 24.40 26.86 6.78
C HIS A 20 24.32 25.34 6.93
N ALA A 21 23.15 24.85 7.34
CA ALA A 21 22.87 23.41 7.41
C ALA A 21 21.80 23.06 6.38
N PHE A 22 22.06 22.01 5.60
CA PHE A 22 21.09 21.41 4.71
C PHE A 22 20.74 20.04 5.28
N LEU A 23 19.48 19.85 5.66
CA LEU A 23 18.98 18.58 6.15
C LEU A 23 18.17 17.92 5.03
N ASN A 24 18.58 16.70 4.66
CA ASN A 24 17.76 15.83 3.81
C ASN A 24 17.22 14.71 4.68
N VAL A 25 15.89 14.65 4.82
CA VAL A 25 15.19 13.56 5.48
C VAL A 25 14.63 12.68 4.39
N ALA A 26 15.19 11.49 4.26
CA ALA A 26 14.69 10.45 3.38
C ALA A 26 14.31 9.23 4.21
N MET A 27 13.21 8.60 3.85
CA MET A 27 12.88 7.28 4.35
C MET A 27 13.46 6.25 3.37
N ASP A 28 14.18 5.28 3.89
CA ASP A 28 14.65 4.13 3.12
C ASP A 28 13.66 2.97 3.31
N GLY A 29 12.74 2.81 2.36
CA GLY A 29 11.74 1.74 2.38
C GLY A 29 12.35 0.33 2.29
N ASP A 30 13.60 0.20 1.85
CA ASP A 30 14.32 -1.08 1.78
C ASP A 30 15.04 -1.42 3.09
N ALA A 31 15.19 -0.47 4.01
CA ALA A 31 15.85 -0.64 5.30
C ALA A 31 14.97 -0.16 6.47
N PRO A 32 13.77 -0.75 6.67
CA PRO A 32 12.87 -0.30 7.71
C PRO A 32 13.45 -0.54 9.11
N LEU A 33 13.07 0.32 10.05
CA LEU A 33 13.52 0.23 11.44
C LEU A 33 13.00 -1.03 12.17
N SER A 34 12.04 -1.76 11.56
CA SER A 34 11.33 -2.90 12.13
C SER A 34 10.89 -2.64 13.56
N VAL A 35 10.10 -1.58 13.71
CA VAL A 35 9.48 -1.15 14.97
C VAL A 35 8.02 -1.59 15.04
N GLY A 36 7.43 -1.56 16.23
CA GLY A 36 6.04 -1.96 16.46
C GLY A 36 5.87 -3.46 16.70
N GLU A 37 4.62 -3.91 16.77
CA GLU A 37 4.25 -5.28 17.07
C GLU A 37 4.51 -6.23 15.90
N PRO A 38 4.85 -7.50 16.16
CA PRO A 38 4.93 -8.52 15.12
C PRO A 38 3.59 -8.72 14.40
N VAL A 39 3.62 -8.77 13.08
CA VAL A 39 2.43 -9.00 12.23
C VAL A 39 2.51 -10.27 11.40
N GLY A 40 3.70 -10.85 11.24
CA GLY A 40 3.87 -12.13 10.56
C GLY A 40 5.32 -12.45 10.24
N ASN A 41 5.56 -13.57 9.57
CA ASN A 41 6.88 -13.97 9.08
C ASN A 41 6.82 -14.10 7.56
N ASN A 42 7.51 -13.21 6.84
CA ASN A 42 7.54 -13.20 5.38
C ASN A 42 8.58 -14.23 4.88
N PRO A 43 8.21 -15.21 4.04
CA PRO A 43 9.13 -16.26 3.63
C PRO A 43 10.13 -15.84 2.54
N THR A 44 9.85 -14.77 1.79
CA THR A 44 10.60 -14.39 0.60
C THR A 44 10.79 -12.87 0.51
N TRP A 45 11.67 -12.41 -0.36
CA TRP A 45 11.66 -11.01 -0.77
C TRP A 45 10.38 -10.71 -1.56
N LEU A 46 9.73 -9.60 -1.24
CA LEU A 46 8.72 -8.96 -2.08
C LEU A 46 9.34 -7.70 -2.68
N ASP A 47 9.39 -7.64 -4.01
CA ASP A 47 9.71 -6.42 -4.74
C ASP A 47 8.49 -5.47 -4.77
N HIS A 48 8.57 -4.38 -5.54
CA HIS A 48 7.48 -3.40 -5.62
C HIS A 48 6.16 -4.05 -6.08
N ALA A 49 6.22 -4.90 -7.12
CA ALA A 49 5.08 -5.66 -7.59
C ALA A 49 4.54 -6.63 -6.53
N GLY A 50 5.41 -7.31 -5.78
CA GLY A 50 5.02 -8.20 -4.68
C GLY A 50 4.36 -7.45 -3.52
N VAL A 51 4.86 -6.27 -3.15
CA VAL A 51 4.26 -5.42 -2.11
C VAL A 51 2.92 -4.84 -2.59
N LYS A 52 2.82 -4.41 -3.85
CA LYS A 52 1.55 -4.03 -4.48
C LYS A 52 0.54 -5.18 -4.36
N ALA A 53 0.93 -6.40 -4.73
CA ALA A 53 0.05 -7.56 -4.66
C ALA A 53 -0.41 -7.87 -3.22
N LEU A 54 0.47 -7.66 -2.23
CA LEU A 54 0.11 -7.76 -0.81
C LEU A 54 -0.98 -6.73 -0.43
N PHE A 55 -0.79 -5.46 -0.79
CA PHE A 55 -1.78 -4.41 -0.51
C PHE A 55 -3.10 -4.64 -1.22
N GLU A 56 -3.09 -5.05 -2.49
CA GLU A 56 -4.30 -5.39 -3.23
C GLU A 56 -5.02 -6.59 -2.63
N THR A 57 -4.26 -7.60 -2.17
CA THR A 57 -4.84 -8.76 -1.50
C THR A 57 -5.50 -8.37 -0.18
N ALA A 58 -4.83 -7.56 0.64
CA ALA A 58 -5.38 -7.05 1.89
C ALA A 58 -6.62 -6.19 1.66
N LEU A 59 -6.57 -5.23 0.72
CA LEU A 59 -7.71 -4.41 0.32
C LEU A 59 -8.90 -5.29 -0.03
N ARG A 60 -8.72 -6.26 -0.92
CA ARG A 60 -9.80 -7.15 -1.36
C ARG A 60 -10.35 -7.98 -0.21
N ALA A 61 -9.48 -8.62 0.58
CA ALA A 61 -9.88 -9.51 1.66
C ALA A 61 -10.66 -8.77 2.76
N GLU A 62 -10.18 -7.60 3.18
CA GLU A 62 -10.77 -6.87 4.30
C GLU A 62 -11.99 -6.03 3.91
N THR A 63 -12.12 -5.62 2.64
CA THR A 63 -13.29 -4.87 2.15
C THR A 63 -14.37 -5.73 1.52
N GLY A 64 -14.03 -6.96 1.12
CA GLY A 64 -14.92 -7.86 0.38
C GLY A 64 -15.18 -7.42 -1.07
N ALA A 65 -14.38 -6.51 -1.62
CA ALA A 65 -14.56 -6.02 -2.99
C ALA A 65 -14.32 -7.12 -4.04
N ASP A 66 -14.96 -6.99 -5.21
CA ASP A 66 -14.74 -7.91 -6.34
C ASP A 66 -13.28 -7.84 -6.82
N LEU A 67 -12.73 -6.63 -6.88
CA LEU A 67 -11.38 -6.32 -7.37
C LEU A 67 -10.64 -5.43 -6.37
N ALA A 68 -9.33 -5.35 -6.53
CA ALA A 68 -8.52 -4.34 -5.87
C ALA A 68 -7.49 -3.78 -6.85
N TYR A 69 -7.13 -2.51 -6.64
CA TYR A 69 -6.04 -1.87 -7.38
C TYR A 69 -5.27 -0.93 -6.48
N TYR A 70 -3.95 -1.09 -6.47
CA TYR A 70 -3.00 -0.18 -5.85
C TYR A 70 -1.95 0.25 -6.87
N ASP A 71 -1.58 1.52 -6.89
CA ASP A 71 -0.59 2.00 -7.83
C ASP A 71 0.82 1.59 -7.40
N GLU A 72 1.56 0.88 -8.27
CA GLU A 72 2.89 0.35 -7.93
C GLU A 72 3.90 1.46 -7.62
N SER A 73 3.76 2.63 -8.25
CA SER A 73 4.66 3.76 -8.00
C SER A 73 4.48 4.35 -6.61
N SER A 74 3.38 4.02 -5.93
CA SER A 74 3.13 4.37 -4.53
C SER A 74 3.80 3.39 -3.55
N VAL A 75 4.42 2.31 -4.01
CA VAL A 75 5.19 1.42 -3.13
C VAL A 75 6.54 2.05 -2.77
N ALA A 76 6.77 2.29 -1.49
CA ALA A 76 7.97 2.99 -1.02
C ALA A 76 9.25 2.14 -1.00
N GLY A 77 9.16 0.81 -1.09
CA GLY A 77 10.31 -0.08 -1.09
C GLY A 77 9.94 -1.56 -1.12
N ARG A 78 10.90 -2.41 -0.76
CA ARG A 78 10.78 -3.87 -0.77
C ARG A 78 10.55 -4.45 0.62
N LEU A 79 9.89 -5.60 0.70
CA LEU A 79 9.71 -6.32 1.96
C LEU A 79 10.69 -7.49 2.05
N ARG A 80 11.54 -7.46 3.07
CA ARG A 80 12.52 -8.53 3.36
C ARG A 80 11.85 -9.81 3.88
N PRO A 81 12.50 -10.98 3.74
CA PRO A 81 12.09 -12.17 4.46
C PRO A 81 12.39 -12.04 5.96
N GLY A 82 11.65 -12.78 6.79
CA GLY A 82 11.78 -12.83 8.23
C GLY A 82 10.60 -12.19 8.98
N LEU A 83 10.82 -11.94 10.27
CA LEU A 83 9.80 -11.36 11.15
C LEU A 83 9.47 -9.94 10.69
N ILE A 84 8.21 -9.73 10.32
CA ILE A 84 7.66 -8.44 9.92
C ILE A 84 6.91 -7.84 11.10
N ARG A 85 7.07 -6.53 11.28
CA ARG A 85 6.38 -5.72 12.27
C ARG A 85 5.53 -4.65 11.61
N SER A 86 4.58 -4.09 12.35
CA SER A 86 3.67 -3.05 11.85
C SER A 86 4.41 -1.86 11.25
N GLY A 87 5.55 -1.46 11.82
CA GLY A 87 6.40 -0.39 11.28
C GLY A 87 6.95 -0.67 9.88
N ASP A 88 7.20 -1.94 9.52
CA ASP A 88 7.64 -2.29 8.17
C ASP A 88 6.52 -2.02 7.15
N ILE A 89 5.26 -2.32 7.52
CA ILE A 89 4.08 -2.02 6.68
C ILE A 89 3.88 -0.51 6.56
N TYR A 90 4.09 0.24 7.64
CA TYR A 90 3.97 1.70 7.64
C TYR A 90 5.05 2.35 6.78
N SER A 91 6.26 1.79 6.74
CA SER A 91 7.30 2.27 5.82
C SER A 91 6.90 2.02 4.37
N LEU A 92 6.33 0.86 4.05
CA LEU A 92 5.90 0.53 2.68
C LEU A 92 4.71 1.36 2.20
N GLU A 93 3.78 1.70 3.09
CA GLU A 93 2.63 2.60 2.84
C GLU A 93 2.83 3.91 3.62
N SER A 94 3.71 4.77 3.11
CA SER A 94 4.10 6.00 3.80
C SER A 94 3.24 7.22 3.51
N TRP A 95 2.30 7.07 2.58
CA TRP A 95 1.46 8.16 2.10
C TRP A 95 0.26 8.39 3.02
N GLN A 96 0.00 7.47 3.95
CA GLN A 96 -1.14 7.50 4.89
C GLN A 96 -2.46 7.49 4.11
N GLU A 97 -2.51 6.67 3.07
CA GLU A 97 -3.67 6.56 2.22
C GLU A 97 -4.80 5.82 2.93
N THR A 98 -5.99 6.41 2.85
CA THR A 98 -7.23 5.72 3.21
C THR A 98 -7.66 4.80 2.09
N ALA A 99 -8.09 3.60 2.44
CA ALA A 99 -8.76 2.71 1.53
C ALA A 99 -10.09 3.30 1.08
N GLU A 100 -10.52 2.92 -0.11
CA GLU A 100 -11.77 3.35 -0.69
C GLU A 100 -12.36 2.21 -1.51
N VAL A 101 -13.67 2.00 -1.41
CA VAL A 101 -14.38 1.07 -2.28
C VAL A 101 -15.20 1.87 -3.26
N VAL A 102 -14.92 1.68 -4.55
CA VAL A 102 -15.62 2.35 -5.64
C VAL A 102 -16.48 1.36 -6.42
N GLU A 103 -17.60 1.84 -6.95
CA GLU A 103 -18.45 1.06 -7.84
C GLU A 103 -18.22 1.49 -9.29
N ILE A 104 -18.00 0.51 -10.17
CA ILE A 104 -17.73 0.72 -11.59
C ILE A 104 -18.54 -0.30 -12.39
N ARG A 105 -19.34 0.17 -13.34
CA ARG A 105 -20.00 -0.71 -14.31
C ARG A 105 -18.96 -1.45 -15.16
N GLY A 106 -19.18 -2.73 -15.44
CA GLY A 106 -18.25 -3.57 -16.20
C GLY A 106 -17.86 -3.01 -17.56
N SER A 107 -18.80 -2.34 -18.24
CA SER A 107 -18.55 -1.63 -19.50
C SER A 107 -17.57 -0.46 -19.39
N ALA A 108 -17.34 0.03 -18.18
CA ALA A 108 -16.52 1.20 -17.88
C ALA A 108 -15.25 0.86 -17.09
N LEU A 109 -14.97 -0.43 -16.85
CA LEU A 109 -13.71 -0.86 -16.24
C LEU A 109 -12.52 -0.55 -17.16
N SER A 110 -11.42 -0.13 -16.55
CA SER A 110 -10.15 0.05 -17.26
C SER A 110 -9.58 -1.29 -17.75
N ALA A 111 -8.68 -1.21 -18.73
CA ALA A 111 -7.99 -2.40 -19.25
C ALA A 111 -7.22 -3.19 -18.16
N PRO A 112 -6.50 -2.56 -17.21
CA PRO A 112 -5.88 -3.28 -16.09
C PRO A 112 -6.88 -4.08 -15.25
N LEU A 113 -8.04 -3.52 -14.91
CA LEU A 113 -9.05 -4.22 -14.12
C LEU A 113 -9.72 -5.36 -14.89
N LEU A 114 -9.95 -5.18 -16.19
CA LEU A 114 -10.43 -6.26 -17.06
C LEU A 114 -9.41 -7.40 -17.16
N ALA A 115 -8.11 -7.10 -17.19
CA ALA A 115 -7.06 -8.12 -17.15
C ALA A 115 -7.07 -8.87 -15.81
N ALA A 116 -7.17 -8.16 -14.68
CA ALA A 116 -7.23 -8.77 -13.35
C ALA A 116 -8.45 -9.70 -13.15
N LEU A 117 -9.60 -9.40 -13.77
CA LEU A 117 -10.74 -10.32 -13.80
C LEU A 117 -10.42 -11.61 -14.57
N ARG A 118 -9.80 -11.48 -15.75
CA ARG A 118 -9.47 -12.61 -16.63
C ARG A 118 -8.42 -13.53 -16.03
N GLU A 119 -7.41 -12.98 -15.36
CA GLU A 119 -6.40 -13.75 -14.62
C GLU A 119 -7.03 -14.64 -13.53
N ARG A 120 -8.19 -14.23 -13.02
CA ARG A 120 -8.98 -14.98 -12.04
C ARG A 120 -10.05 -15.87 -12.67
N ALA A 121 -10.02 -16.06 -13.98
CA ALA A 121 -11.02 -16.77 -14.77
C ALA A 121 -12.45 -16.23 -14.61
N ILE A 122 -12.60 -14.95 -14.28
CA ILE A 122 -13.90 -14.26 -14.24
C ILE A 122 -14.10 -13.58 -15.60
N MET A 123 -15.15 -13.99 -16.31
CA MET A 123 -15.52 -13.34 -17.57
C MET A 123 -16.15 -11.97 -17.27
N PRO A 124 -15.58 -10.85 -17.76
CA PRO A 124 -16.16 -9.53 -17.51
C PRO A 124 -17.55 -9.41 -18.16
N ASP A 125 -18.56 -9.21 -17.33
CA ASP A 125 -19.91 -8.82 -17.72
C ASP A 125 -20.02 -7.29 -17.78
N SER A 126 -20.42 -6.74 -18.93
CA SER A 126 -20.56 -5.31 -19.15
C SER A 126 -21.71 -4.66 -18.38
N ASP A 127 -22.72 -5.42 -18.01
CA ASP A 127 -23.92 -4.92 -17.33
C ASP A 127 -23.84 -5.06 -15.80
N LYS A 128 -22.89 -5.85 -15.31
CA LYS A 128 -22.63 -5.98 -13.87
C LYS A 128 -21.88 -4.75 -13.33
N THR A 129 -22.26 -4.29 -12.14
CA THR A 129 -21.44 -3.36 -11.35
C THR A 129 -20.42 -4.14 -10.52
N TYR A 130 -19.16 -3.72 -10.57
CA TYR A 130 -18.08 -4.27 -9.78
C TYR A 130 -17.68 -3.30 -8.69
N THR A 131 -17.35 -3.85 -7.53
CA THR A 131 -16.70 -3.12 -6.45
C THR A 131 -15.18 -3.24 -6.58
N VAL A 132 -14.48 -2.12 -6.51
CA VAL A 132 -13.01 -2.06 -6.59
C VAL A 132 -12.49 -1.39 -5.33
N ALA A 133 -11.71 -2.13 -4.54
CA ALA A 133 -11.00 -1.58 -3.39
C ALA A 133 -9.68 -0.94 -3.84
N THR A 134 -9.44 0.31 -3.44
CA THR A 134 -8.28 1.09 -3.86
C THR A 134 -7.92 2.12 -2.77
N THR A 135 -7.09 3.11 -3.07
CA THR A 135 -6.82 4.25 -2.20
C THR A 135 -7.51 5.52 -2.67
N THR A 136 -7.66 6.49 -1.77
CA THR A 136 -8.21 7.80 -2.11
C THR A 136 -7.38 8.53 -3.16
N TYR A 137 -6.04 8.42 -3.14
CA TYR A 137 -5.17 8.93 -4.20
C TYR A 137 -5.52 8.36 -5.56
N VAL A 138 -5.62 7.04 -5.70
CA VAL A 138 -5.96 6.43 -6.99
C VAL A 138 -7.36 6.85 -7.43
N ALA A 139 -8.35 6.79 -6.53
CA ALA A 139 -9.73 7.14 -6.86
C ALA A 139 -9.92 8.61 -7.28
N ARG A 140 -9.06 9.52 -6.79
CA ARG A 140 -9.13 10.95 -7.11
C ARG A 140 -8.24 11.33 -8.29
N ASP A 141 -6.98 10.91 -8.25
CA ASP A 141 -5.90 11.46 -9.07
C ASP A 141 -5.48 10.53 -10.21
N LEU A 142 -5.80 9.23 -10.12
CA LEU A 142 -5.48 8.20 -11.12
C LEU A 142 -6.72 7.42 -11.58
N LYS A 143 -7.87 8.10 -11.67
CA LYS A 143 -9.17 7.47 -12.01
C LYS A 143 -9.13 6.69 -13.32
N GLU A 144 -8.30 7.08 -14.29
CA GLU A 144 -8.12 6.38 -15.57
C GLU A 144 -7.55 4.96 -15.39
N LYS A 145 -6.87 4.69 -14.27
CA LYS A 145 -6.42 3.34 -13.90
C LYS A 145 -7.57 2.43 -13.49
N LEU A 146 -8.70 3.00 -13.06
CA LEU A 146 -9.88 2.26 -12.61
C LEU A 146 -10.98 2.22 -13.68
N GLY A 147 -11.21 3.34 -14.36
CA GLY A 147 -12.31 3.52 -15.29
C GLY A 147 -13.24 4.65 -14.86
N GLN A 148 -14.52 4.56 -15.22
CA GLN A 148 -15.52 5.53 -14.79
C GLN A 148 -16.14 5.13 -13.45
N ILE A 149 -15.85 5.90 -12.41
CA ILE A 149 -16.36 5.67 -11.05
C ILE A 149 -17.78 6.22 -10.92
N ASP A 150 -18.71 5.38 -10.48
CA ASP A 150 -20.10 5.77 -10.20
C ASP A 150 -20.27 6.27 -8.77
N THR A 151 -19.80 5.48 -7.79
CA THR A 151 -19.89 5.81 -6.36
C THR A 151 -18.57 5.55 -5.64
N ARG A 152 -18.40 6.22 -4.50
CA ARG A 152 -17.19 6.19 -3.68
C ARG A 152 -17.60 5.98 -2.22
N ARG A 153 -17.04 4.97 -1.56
CA ARG A 153 -17.23 4.71 -0.14
C ARG A 153 -15.87 4.74 0.58
N PRO A 154 -15.65 5.70 1.50
CA PRO A 154 -14.41 5.77 2.25
C PRO A 154 -14.26 4.58 3.19
N GLY A 155 -13.02 4.18 3.42
CA GLY A 155 -12.62 3.12 4.33
C GLY A 155 -11.53 3.56 5.31
N PRO A 156 -11.03 2.63 6.15
CA PRO A 156 -9.92 2.89 7.07
C PRO A 156 -8.57 3.01 6.34
N MET A 157 -7.49 3.26 7.07
CA MET A 157 -6.14 3.35 6.49
C MET A 157 -5.71 2.03 5.85
N LEU A 158 -5.09 2.09 4.66
CA LEU A 158 -4.61 0.92 3.94
C LEU A 158 -3.62 0.08 4.77
N ARG A 159 -2.71 0.75 5.48
CA ARG A 159 -1.74 0.09 6.36
C ARG A 159 -2.42 -0.71 7.48
N ASP A 160 -3.53 -0.20 8.02
CA ASP A 160 -4.26 -0.87 9.11
C ASP A 160 -5.01 -2.10 8.58
N LEU A 161 -5.60 -1.99 7.39
CA LEU A 161 -6.18 -3.14 6.68
C LEU A 161 -5.13 -4.21 6.39
N THR A 162 -3.94 -3.79 5.95
CA THR A 162 -2.84 -4.73 5.65
C THR A 162 -2.37 -5.45 6.91
N ILE A 163 -2.27 -4.75 8.04
CA ILE A 163 -1.95 -5.37 9.33
C ILE A 163 -3.05 -6.34 9.77
N ALA A 164 -4.33 -5.95 9.63
CA ALA A 164 -5.46 -6.83 9.95
C ALA A 164 -5.45 -8.10 9.10
N TYR A 165 -5.21 -7.97 7.80
CA TYR A 165 -5.07 -9.08 6.87
C TYR A 165 -3.93 -10.02 7.29
N LEU A 166 -2.73 -9.49 7.54
CA LEU A 166 -1.55 -10.27 7.92
C LEU A 166 -1.74 -10.98 9.27
N ARG A 167 -2.43 -10.37 10.23
CA ARG A 167 -2.75 -11.03 11.50
C ARG A 167 -3.70 -12.22 11.33
N SER A 168 -4.62 -12.12 10.38
CA SER A 168 -5.65 -13.14 10.16
C SER A 168 -5.19 -14.27 9.22
N HIS A 169 -4.34 -13.95 8.24
CA HIS A 169 -3.95 -14.86 7.15
C HIS A 169 -2.46 -15.18 7.11
N GLY A 170 -1.63 -14.40 7.80
CA GLY A 170 -0.16 -14.47 7.68
C GLY A 170 0.34 -14.08 6.29
N PHE A 171 1.62 -14.37 6.05
CA PHE A 171 2.18 -14.35 4.71
C PHE A 171 1.93 -15.71 4.07
N SER A 172 0.98 -15.78 3.14
CA SER A 172 0.80 -16.98 2.32
C SER A 172 2.08 -17.25 1.52
N LYS A 173 2.54 -18.51 1.50
CA LYS A 173 3.58 -18.93 0.56
C LYS A 173 2.98 -18.75 -0.84
N GLY A 174 3.53 -17.82 -1.63
CA GLY A 174 3.24 -17.77 -3.05
C GLY A 174 3.49 -19.16 -3.63
N SER A 175 2.44 -19.76 -4.20
CA SER A 175 2.51 -20.97 -5.01
C SER A 175 2.96 -20.62 -6.42
#